data_AF-A0A1H0T0Y8-F1
#
_entry.id   AF-A0A1H0T0Y8-F1
#
_cell.length_a   1.000
_cell.length_b   1.000
_cell.length_c   1.000
_cell.angle_alpha   90.00
_cell.angle_beta   90.00
_cell.angle_gamma   90.00
#
_symmetry.space_group_name_H-M   'P 1'
#
loop_
_entity.id
_entity.type
_entity.pdbx_description
1 polymer ?
#
loop_
_entity_poly.entity_id
_entity_poly.type
_entity_poly.pdbx_seq_one_letter_code
_entity_poly.pdbx_strand_id
1 'polypeptide(L)'
;MPDTEKRLLTRQEAAAYCGLKPSAFSLWVANGTMPKPVAGSRRWDKRAIDGKLDAIAGIKSDAAYQKDNFDEIERTIDTRLAAKRSKPETDLEKWRRERDARRAAK
;
A
#
# COMPACT_ATOMS: atom_id res chain seq x y z
N MET A 1 2.08 18.65 -20.62
CA MET A 1 1.16 17.76 -21.37
C MET A 1 1.50 16.32 -20.98
N PRO A 2 0.81 15.69 -20.01
CA PRO A 2 1.06 14.28 -19.74
C PRO A 2 0.41 13.44 -20.85
N ASP A 3 1.24 12.77 -21.63
CA ASP A 3 0.85 11.92 -22.74
C ASP A 3 -0.09 10.80 -22.26
N THR A 4 -1.21 10.70 -22.94
CA THR A 4 -2.35 9.82 -22.69
C THR A 4 -1.93 8.35 -22.81
N GLU A 5 -1.64 7.72 -21.67
CA GLU A 5 -1.82 6.29 -21.34
C GLU A 5 -1.88 5.27 -22.50
N LYS A 6 -0.91 5.27 -23.41
CA LYS A 6 -0.73 4.16 -24.33
C LYS A 6 -0.15 2.99 -23.55
N ARG A 7 -1.02 2.09 -23.11
CA ARG A 7 -0.66 0.87 -22.37
C ARG A 7 0.34 -0.01 -23.12
N LEU A 8 0.28 0.03 -24.45
CA LEU A 8 1.11 -0.73 -25.38
C LEU A 8 2.33 0.10 -25.82
N LEU A 9 3.49 -0.31 -25.34
CA LEU A 9 4.80 0.27 -25.67
C LEU A 9 5.42 -0.44 -26.88
N THR A 10 6.13 0.31 -27.71
CA THR A 10 7.01 -0.28 -28.73
C THR A 10 8.27 -0.87 -28.09
N ARG A 11 9.05 -1.65 -28.86
CA ARG A 11 10.32 -2.24 -28.39
C ARG A 11 11.27 -1.19 -27.82
N GLN A 12 11.37 -0.02 -28.47
CA GLN A 12 12.28 1.04 -28.06
C GLN A 12 11.81 1.70 -26.77
N GLU A 13 10.51 1.98 -26.65
CA GLU A 13 9.94 2.57 -25.44
C GLU A 13 10.00 1.60 -24.25
N ALA A 14 9.71 0.31 -24.47
CA ALA A 14 9.82 -0.70 -23.43
C ALA A 14 11.28 -0.85 -22.92
N ALA A 15 12.25 -0.80 -23.83
CA ALA A 15 13.66 -0.83 -23.47
C ALA A 15 14.09 0.44 -22.71
N ALA A 16 13.68 1.62 -23.18
CA ALA A 16 13.95 2.89 -22.51
C ALA A 16 13.31 2.94 -21.12
N TYR A 17 12.10 2.41 -20.98
CA TYR A 17 11.40 2.29 -19.68
C TYR A 17 12.16 1.41 -18.69
N CYS A 18 12.81 0.34 -19.17
CA CYS A 18 13.64 -0.53 -18.33
C CYS A 18 15.07 -0.02 -18.14
N GLY A 19 15.45 1.12 -18.71
CA GLY A 19 16.83 1.61 -18.71
C GLY A 19 17.80 0.75 -19.51
N LEU A 20 17.31 -0.04 -20.46
CA LEU A 20 18.08 -1.01 -21.24
C LEU A 20 18.24 -0.58 -22.71
N LYS A 21 19.27 -1.10 -23.37
CA LYS A 21 19.37 -1.04 -24.84
C LYS A 21 18.31 -1.95 -25.48
N PRO A 22 17.75 -1.59 -26.65
CA PRO A 22 16.72 -2.40 -27.33
C PRO A 22 17.19 -3.82 -27.69
N SER A 23 18.50 -4.03 -27.90
CA SER A 23 19.10 -5.36 -28.09
C SER A 23 19.11 -6.19 -26.81
N ALA A 24 19.44 -5.57 -25.66
CA ALA A 24 19.40 -6.23 -24.35
C ALA A 24 17.96 -6.60 -23.96
N PHE A 25 17.00 -5.73 -24.28
CA PHE A 25 15.58 -6.02 -24.07
C PHE A 25 15.12 -7.25 -24.87
N SER A 26 15.54 -7.39 -26.13
CA SER A 26 15.24 -8.61 -26.91
C SER A 26 15.86 -9.87 -26.34
N LEU A 27 17.07 -9.79 -25.78
CA LEU A 27 17.71 -10.91 -25.10
C LEU A 27 16.93 -11.33 -23.85
N TRP A 28 16.43 -10.37 -23.06
CA TRP A 28 15.60 -10.65 -21.89
C TRP A 28 14.26 -11.28 -22.24
N VAL A 29 13.65 -10.88 -23.36
CA VAL A 29 12.43 -11.52 -23.88
C VAL A 29 12.74 -12.95 -24.35
N ALA A 30 13.88 -13.17 -25.01
CA ALA A 30 14.31 -14.50 -25.46
C ALA A 30 14.63 -15.45 -24.28
N ASN A 31 15.27 -14.92 -23.24
CA ASN A 31 15.61 -15.66 -22.02
C ASN A 31 14.40 -15.93 -21.11
N GLY A 32 13.22 -15.37 -21.42
CA GLY A 32 11.99 -15.53 -20.63
C GLY A 32 11.93 -14.67 -19.36
N THR A 33 12.90 -13.78 -19.16
CA THR A 33 12.93 -12.80 -18.08
C THR A 33 11.82 -11.76 -18.25
N MET A 34 11.57 -11.32 -19.49
CA MET A 34 10.56 -10.33 -19.84
C MET A 34 9.31 -10.93 -20.49
N PRO A 35 8.16 -10.23 -20.43
CA PRO A 35 6.93 -10.73 -21.04
C PRO A 35 7.08 -10.87 -22.56
N LYS A 36 6.47 -11.93 -23.10
CA LYS A 36 6.31 -12.11 -24.55
C LYS A 36 5.47 -10.96 -25.12
N PRO A 37 5.73 -10.54 -26.37
CA PRO A 37 4.91 -9.52 -27.01
C PRO A 37 3.44 -9.97 -27.09
N VAL A 38 2.52 -9.01 -27.04
CA VAL A 38 1.07 -9.27 -27.13
C VAL A 38 0.76 -10.04 -28.41
N ALA A 39 -0.07 -11.09 -28.32
CA ALA A 39 -0.39 -11.94 -29.46
C ALA A 39 -0.90 -11.13 -30.67
N GLY A 40 -0.29 -11.34 -31.83
CA GLY A 40 -0.60 -10.59 -33.06
C GLY A 40 0.05 -9.21 -33.17
N SER A 41 0.83 -8.77 -32.18
CA SER A 41 1.56 -7.49 -32.20
C SER A 41 3.00 -7.64 -31.74
N ARG A 42 3.85 -6.68 -32.13
CA ARG A 42 5.21 -6.50 -31.58
C ARG A 42 5.23 -5.41 -30.50
N ARG A 43 4.21 -5.40 -29.64
CA ARG A 43 4.02 -4.40 -28.59
C ARG A 43 4.04 -5.07 -27.22
N TRP A 44 4.46 -4.33 -26.21
CA TRP A 44 4.57 -4.79 -24.83
C TRP A 44 3.68 -3.96 -23.92
N ASP A 45 2.95 -4.61 -23.04
CA ASP A 45 2.17 -3.93 -22.01
C ASP A 45 3.06 -3.46 -20.86
N LYS A 46 2.92 -2.18 -20.49
CA LYS A 46 3.64 -1.58 -19.35
C LYS A 46 3.43 -2.38 -18.05
N ARG A 47 2.19 -2.80 -17.74
CA ARG A 47 1.87 -3.59 -16.54
C ARG A 47 2.48 -4.98 -16.55
N ALA A 48 2.62 -5.59 -17.73
CA ALA A 48 3.24 -6.92 -17.84
C ALA A 48 4.75 -6.85 -17.60
N ILE A 49 5.39 -5.75 -18.03
CA ILE A 49 6.80 -5.46 -17.73
C ILE A 49 6.97 -5.26 -16.23
N ASP A 50 6.14 -4.39 -15.63
CA ASP A 50 6.15 -4.08 -14.21
C ASP A 50 5.98 -5.34 -13.34
N GLY A 51 4.95 -6.16 -13.62
CA GLY A 51 4.72 -7.40 -12.87
C GLY A 51 5.84 -8.43 -13.00
N LYS A 52 6.60 -8.43 -14.11
CA LYS A 52 7.81 -9.26 -14.23
C LYS A 52 8.99 -8.69 -13.47
N LEU A 53 9.16 -7.36 -13.47
CA LEU A 53 10.17 -6.69 -12.64
C LEU A 53 9.90 -6.91 -11.16
N ASP A 54 8.65 -6.79 -10.71
CA ASP A 54 8.22 -7.12 -9.34
C ASP A 54 8.54 -8.58 -8.98
N ALA A 55 8.22 -9.53 -9.86
CA ALA A 55 8.53 -10.95 -9.66
C ALA A 55 10.04 -11.22 -9.56
N ILE A 56 10.87 -10.51 -10.34
CA ILE A 56 12.34 -10.61 -10.29
C ILE A 56 12.89 -9.96 -9.03
N ALA A 57 12.35 -8.81 -8.63
CA ALA A 57 12.73 -8.08 -7.42
C ALA A 57 12.28 -8.78 -6.14
N GLY A 58 11.47 -9.84 -6.23
CA GLY A 58 10.88 -10.52 -5.08
C GLY A 58 9.83 -9.66 -4.37
N ILE A 59 9.41 -8.56 -4.99
CA ILE A 59 8.30 -7.75 -4.52
C ILE A 59 7.07 -8.50 -5.01
N LYS A 60 6.43 -9.26 -4.13
CA LYS A 60 5.06 -9.69 -4.39
C LYS A 60 4.26 -8.40 -4.45
N SER A 61 3.95 -7.93 -5.65
CA SER A 61 2.96 -6.88 -5.88
C SER A 61 1.64 -7.44 -5.37
N ASP A 62 1.46 -7.27 -4.07
CA ASP A 62 0.38 -7.84 -3.33
C ASP A 62 -0.82 -6.94 -3.60
N ALA A 63 -1.47 -7.23 -4.72
CA ALA A 63 -2.78 -6.69 -5.04
C ALA A 63 -3.85 -7.19 -4.04
N ALA A 64 -3.47 -7.98 -3.02
CA ALA A 64 -4.29 -8.33 -1.87
C ALA A 64 -4.02 -7.42 -0.63
N TYR A 65 -2.98 -6.57 -0.60
CA TYR A 65 -2.57 -5.82 0.59
C TYR A 65 -3.34 -4.51 0.76
N GLN A 66 -4.27 -4.19 -0.14
CA GLN A 66 -5.03 -2.93 -0.11
C GLN A 66 -6.51 -3.10 0.26
N LYS A 67 -6.93 -4.25 0.80
CA LYS A 67 -8.32 -4.38 1.28
C LYS A 67 -8.50 -4.82 2.73
N ASP A 68 -7.50 -5.43 3.35
CA ASP A 68 -7.67 -5.98 4.71
C ASP A 68 -7.06 -5.12 5.82
N ASN A 69 -6.34 -4.03 5.51
CA ASN A 69 -5.61 -3.27 6.54
C ASN A 69 -6.28 -1.97 7.01
N PHE A 70 -7.42 -1.54 6.45
CA PHE A 70 -8.07 -0.28 6.90
C PHE A 70 -9.13 -0.52 7.98
N ASP A 71 -10.02 -1.51 7.79
CA ASP A 71 -11.11 -1.82 8.75
C ASP A 71 -10.57 -2.31 10.11
N GLU A 72 -9.50 -3.11 10.08
CA GLU A 72 -8.88 -3.62 11.31
C GLU A 72 -8.13 -2.53 12.09
N ILE A 73 -7.47 -1.59 11.39
CA ILE A 73 -6.76 -0.48 12.04
C ILE A 73 -7.75 0.50 12.71
N GLU A 74 -8.89 0.82 12.07
CA GLU A 74 -9.91 1.70 12.67
C GLU A 74 -10.51 1.09 13.94
N ARG A 75 -10.88 -0.21 13.93
CA ARG A 75 -11.40 -0.89 15.13
C ARG A 75 -10.40 -0.92 16.27
N THR A 76 -9.11 -1.06 15.96
CA THR A 76 -8.04 -1.10 16.98
C THR A 76 -7.84 0.27 17.63
N ILE A 77 -8.01 1.35 16.87
CA ILE A 77 -7.91 2.73 17.39
C ILE A 77 -9.11 3.08 18.27
N ASP A 78 -10.33 2.74 17.84
CA ASP A 78 -11.56 3.03 18.59
C ASP A 78 -11.59 2.30 19.95
N THR A 79 -11.18 1.03 19.96
CA THR A 79 -11.10 0.22 21.20
C THR A 79 -10.10 0.81 22.20
N ARG A 80 -8.95 1.31 21.73
CA ARG A 80 -7.93 1.97 22.58
C ARG A 80 -8.40 3.33 23.11
N LEU A 81 -9.17 4.07 22.32
CA LEU A 81 -9.76 5.36 22.74
C LEU A 81 -10.86 5.16 23.78
N ALA A 82 -11.72 4.15 23.60
CA ALA A 82 -12.76 3.79 24.56
C ALA A 82 -12.17 3.35 25.92
N ALA A 83 -11.11 2.52 25.90
CA ALA A 83 -10.40 2.10 27.11
C ALA A 83 -9.71 3.27 27.83
N LYS A 84 -9.16 4.26 27.11
CA LYS A 84 -8.60 5.48 27.73
C LYS A 84 -9.65 6.39 28.37
N ARG A 85 -10.91 6.31 27.94
CA ARG A 85 -12.02 7.15 28.42
C ARG A 85 -12.73 6.57 29.64
N SER A 86 -12.56 5.27 29.90
CA SER A 86 -13.01 4.63 31.14
C SER A 86 -11.86 4.57 32.15
N LYS A 87 -11.57 5.71 32.80
CA LYS A 87 -10.91 5.70 34.10
C LYS A 87 -11.99 5.55 35.16
N PRO A 88 -11.96 4.54 36.05
CA PRO A 88 -12.79 4.57 37.24
C PRO A 88 -12.39 5.79 38.08
N GLU A 89 -13.41 6.45 38.62
CA GLU A 89 -13.31 7.66 39.47
C GLU A 89 -12.11 7.54 40.41
N THR A 90 -11.15 8.44 40.26
CA THR A 90 -9.89 8.32 40.98
C THR A 90 -10.14 8.51 42.48
N ASP A 91 -9.39 7.82 43.33
CA ASP A 91 -9.52 7.94 44.80
C ASP A 91 -9.43 9.41 45.27
N LEU A 92 -8.74 10.25 44.50
CA LEU A 92 -8.63 11.70 44.67
C LEU A 92 -9.95 12.46 44.42
N GLU A 93 -10.75 12.05 43.42
CA GLU A 93 -12.07 12.63 43.13
C GLU A 93 -13.08 12.25 44.21
N LYS A 94 -13.02 10.99 44.67
CA LYS A 94 -13.82 10.52 45.81
C LYS A 94 -13.52 11.33 47.08
N TRP A 95 -12.25 11.57 47.37
CA TRP A 95 -11.84 12.39 48.52
C TRP A 95 -12.27 13.86 48.38
N ARG A 96 -12.18 14.45 47.19
CA ARG A 96 -12.63 15.83 46.94
C ARG A 96 -14.12 15.99 47.15
N ARG A 97 -14.92 15.05 46.64
CA ARG A 97 -16.38 15.05 46.81
C ARG A 97 -16.79 14.91 48.28
N GLU A 98 -16.13 14.01 49.02
CA GLU A 98 -16.40 13.83 50.45
C GLU A 98 -16.00 15.05 51.29
N ARG A 99 -14.87 15.69 50.95
CA ARG A 99 -14.43 16.92 51.63
C ARG A 99 -15.37 18.10 51.36
N ASP A 100 -15.87 18.21 50.13
CA ASP A 100 -16.81 19.27 49.74
C ASP A 100 -18.17 19.08 50.42
N ALA A 101 -18.68 17.84 50.46
CA ALA A 101 -19.89 17.48 51.20
C ALA A 101 -19.77 17.77 52.71
N ARG A 102 -18.59 17.50 53.30
CA ARG A 102 -18.29 17.86 54.70
C ARG A 102 -18.21 19.37 54.95
N ARG A 103 -17.82 20.16 53.95
CA ARG A 103 -17.81 21.63 54.06
C ARG A 103 -19.19 22.26 53.87
N ALA A 104 -20.05 21.67 53.05
CA ALA A 104 -21.41 22.16 52.82
C ALA A 104 -22.38 21.88 53.98
N ALA A 105 -22.02 20.96 54.89
CA ALA A 105 -22.84 20.57 56.04
C ALA A 105 -22.51 21.32 57.35
N LYS A 106 -21.69 22.37 57.30
CA LYS A 106 -21.32 23.21 58.45
C LYS A 106 -21.73 24.66 58.21
#